data_AF-A0A7V1LTP2-F1
#
_entry.id   AF-A0A7V1LTP2-F1
#
_cell.length_a   1.000
_cell.length_b   1.000
_cell.length_c   1.000
_cell.angle_alpha   90.00
_cell.angle_beta   90.00
_cell.angle_gamma   90.00
#
_symmetry.space_group_name_H-M   'P 1'
#
loop_
_entity.id
_entity.type
_entity.pdbx_description
1 polymer ?
#
loop_
_entity_poly.entity_id
_entity_poly.type
_entity_poly.pdbx_seq_one_letter_code
_entity_poly.pdbx_strand_id
1 'polypeptide(L)'
;MKTANKSMAIEYEVFKKAPIKEALIDINIERSDRLSINSITQLYSKLKDRFPITEKRIRRSSQFELNPSRQLEVLDHREELKGYRFISDDNKKAVQYRLDGFTFNLLEPYSKWDHFKAEAKELWDLYTEIIPENTIIQKIGLRYINRFEVPFTKNLKEYFKTLPEIATEIPYIYSNFLMRIGFYDEKTNTKAILTEMIDEQEDTPDIIPIIFDIDAFYECQIDYKHIEIWDILEDLRVFKNEIFHKSITEKTKELIR
;
A
#
# COMPACT_ATOMS: atom_id res chain seq x y z
N MET A 1 28.05 -9.38 -11.17
CA MET A 1 28.30 -8.59 -12.39
C MET A 1 26.95 -8.10 -12.91
N LYS A 2 26.50 -6.93 -12.47
CA LYS A 2 25.34 -6.21 -13.03
C LYS A 2 25.82 -4.80 -13.34
N THR A 3 26.11 -4.54 -14.61
CA THR A 3 26.16 -3.17 -15.12
C THR A 3 24.72 -2.67 -15.15
N ALA A 4 24.31 -2.02 -14.05
CA ALA A 4 23.05 -1.29 -14.00
C ALA A 4 23.17 -0.12 -14.99
N ASN A 5 22.55 -0.29 -16.15
CA ASN A 5 22.23 0.83 -17.01
C ASN A 5 21.31 1.72 -16.18
N LYS A 6 21.85 2.84 -15.69
CA LYS A 6 21.11 3.90 -15.01
C LYS A 6 19.97 4.28 -15.96
N SER A 7 18.76 3.83 -15.66
CA SER A 7 17.57 4.11 -16.44
C SER A 7 17.50 5.63 -16.63
N MET A 8 17.29 6.09 -17.87
CA MET A 8 16.90 7.47 -18.10
C MET A 8 15.76 7.79 -17.15
N ALA A 9 15.93 8.76 -16.27
CA ALA A 9 14.91 9.16 -15.32
C ALA A 9 13.69 9.59 -16.13
N ILE A 10 12.68 8.74 -16.20
CA ILE A 10 11.39 9.13 -16.75
C ILE A 10 10.81 10.12 -15.75
N GLU A 11 10.92 11.40 -16.06
CA GLU A 11 10.27 12.44 -15.27
C GLU A 11 8.79 12.46 -15.62
N TYR A 12 8.00 12.05 -14.63
CA TYR A 12 6.55 12.17 -14.69
C TYR A 12 6.11 13.54 -14.17
N GLU A 13 5.04 14.07 -14.75
CA GLU A 13 4.41 15.33 -14.30
C GLU A 13 4.05 15.26 -12.81
N VAL A 14 4.42 16.29 -12.05
CA VAL A 14 4.04 16.42 -10.63
C VAL A 14 2.77 17.28 -10.54
N PHE A 15 1.71 16.69 -9.99
CA PHE A 15 0.39 17.32 -9.87
C PHE A 15 0.27 18.14 -8.59
N LYS A 16 -0.19 19.40 -8.68
CA LYS A 16 -0.35 20.27 -7.50
C LYS A 16 -1.49 19.82 -6.60
N LYS A 17 -2.51 19.20 -7.17
CA LYS A 17 -3.66 18.62 -6.47
C LYS A 17 -3.64 17.10 -6.60
N ALA A 18 -2.47 16.50 -6.39
CA ALA A 18 -2.32 15.05 -6.48
C ALA A 18 -3.41 14.33 -5.65
N PRO A 19 -4.11 13.34 -6.22
CA PRO A 19 -5.28 12.72 -5.60
C PRO A 19 -4.93 11.73 -4.47
N ILE A 20 -3.71 11.79 -3.94
CA ILE A 20 -3.17 10.82 -2.99
C ILE A 20 -3.83 11.02 -1.63
N LYS A 21 -4.65 10.06 -1.22
CA LYS A 21 -5.28 10.02 0.11
C LYS A 21 -4.40 9.33 1.13
N GLU A 22 -3.64 8.32 0.69
CA GLU A 22 -2.70 7.60 1.52
C GLU A 22 -1.53 7.08 0.69
N ALA A 23 -0.31 7.19 1.24
CA ALA A 23 0.87 6.49 0.76
C ALA A 23 1.40 5.59 1.87
N LEU A 24 1.88 4.41 1.51
CA LEU A 24 2.46 3.47 2.48
C LEU A 24 3.67 2.72 1.92
N ILE A 25 4.61 2.46 2.81
CA ILE A 25 5.74 1.54 2.63
C ILE A 25 5.51 0.36 3.54
N ASP A 26 5.56 -0.85 3.00
CA ASP A 26 5.38 -2.10 3.74
C ASP A 26 6.60 -3.00 3.53
N ILE A 27 7.19 -3.50 4.61
CA ILE A 27 8.33 -4.41 4.57
C ILE A 27 7.95 -5.63 5.40
N ASN A 28 7.71 -6.76 4.73
CA ASN A 28 7.40 -8.02 5.39
C ASN A 28 8.67 -8.80 5.61
N ILE A 29 8.79 -9.35 6.82
CA ILE A 29 9.91 -10.17 7.24
C ILE A 29 9.43 -11.57 7.60
N GLU A 30 10.33 -12.54 7.49
CA GLU A 30 10.10 -13.86 8.05
C GLU A 30 9.99 -13.75 9.57
N ARG A 31 8.92 -14.33 10.13
CA ARG A 31 8.70 -14.33 11.57
C ARG A 31 9.82 -15.10 12.27
N SER A 32 10.38 -14.50 13.32
CA SER A 32 11.33 -15.17 14.21
C SER A 32 10.78 -15.30 15.61
N ASP A 33 11.01 -16.45 16.25
CA ASP A 33 10.68 -16.66 17.66
C ASP A 33 11.54 -15.80 18.61
N ARG A 34 12.61 -15.18 18.10
CA ARG A 34 13.46 -14.24 18.86
C ARG A 34 12.89 -12.84 18.92
N LEU A 35 11.95 -12.49 18.06
CA LEU A 35 11.24 -11.21 18.08
C LEU A 35 9.96 -11.37 18.91
N SER A 36 9.77 -10.50 19.90
CA SER A 36 8.62 -10.58 20.81
C SER A 36 7.82 -9.27 20.84
N ILE A 37 6.55 -9.37 21.27
CA ILE A 37 5.69 -8.20 21.51
C ILE A 37 6.31 -7.26 22.55
N ASN A 38 7.02 -7.80 23.55
CA ASN A 38 7.72 -6.99 24.54
C ASN A 38 8.83 -6.15 23.90
N SER A 39 9.58 -6.72 22.95
CA SER A 39 10.62 -6.00 22.19
C SER A 39 10.01 -4.83 21.41
N ILE A 40 8.85 -5.04 20.77
CA ILE A 40 8.12 -3.96 20.07
C ILE A 40 7.63 -2.88 21.05
N THR A 41 7.11 -3.30 22.20
CA THR A 41 6.58 -2.38 23.23
C THR A 41 7.68 -1.45 23.76
N GLN A 42 8.93 -1.94 23.87
CA GLN A 42 10.06 -1.13 24.32
C GLN A 42 10.38 0.04 23.38
N LEU A 43 10.11 -0.10 22.07
CA LEU A 43 10.28 0.98 21.10
C LEU A 43 9.32 2.16 21.32
N TYR A 44 8.18 1.95 22.00
CA TYR A 44 7.22 3.03 22.23
C TYR A 44 7.84 4.24 22.94
N SER A 45 8.80 4.01 23.84
CA SER A 45 9.52 5.10 24.53
C SER A 45 10.22 6.07 23.58
N LYS A 46 10.69 5.58 22.42
CA LYS A 46 11.35 6.35 21.35
C LYS A 46 10.36 6.99 20.37
N LEU A 47 9.12 6.50 20.33
CA LEU A 47 8.10 6.95 19.39
C LEU A 47 7.07 7.92 19.98
N LYS A 48 6.78 7.81 21.28
CA LYS A 48 5.62 8.46 21.93
C LYS A 48 5.53 9.98 21.73
N ASP A 49 6.66 10.65 21.52
CA ASP A 49 6.70 12.11 21.31
C ASP A 49 6.16 12.50 19.92
N ARG A 50 6.25 11.58 18.93
CA ARG A 50 5.76 11.76 17.55
C ARG A 50 4.50 10.95 17.25
N PHE A 51 4.33 9.80 17.92
CA PHE A 51 3.24 8.85 17.73
C PHE A 51 2.64 8.46 19.09
N PRO A 52 1.91 9.37 19.75
CA PRO A 52 1.43 9.16 21.12
C PRO A 52 0.33 8.10 21.23
N ILE A 53 -0.46 7.90 20.18
CA ILE A 53 -1.63 7.00 20.18
C ILE A 53 -1.16 5.57 19.83
N THR A 54 -1.62 4.56 20.58
CA THR A 54 -1.24 3.16 20.37
C THR A 54 -2.47 2.27 20.19
N GLU A 55 -2.47 1.49 19.12
CA GLU A 55 -3.48 0.47 18.81
C GLU A 55 -2.85 -0.92 18.74
N LYS A 56 -3.55 -1.94 19.25
CA LYS A 56 -3.13 -3.35 19.12
C LYS A 56 -3.43 -3.87 17.72
N ARG A 57 -2.47 -4.55 17.10
CA ARG A 57 -2.69 -5.32 15.87
C ARG A 57 -2.94 -6.78 16.20
N ILE A 58 -4.20 -7.21 16.12
CA ILE A 58 -4.63 -8.58 16.45
C ILE A 58 -4.95 -9.31 15.15
N ARG A 59 -4.36 -10.49 14.95
CA ARG A 59 -4.80 -11.44 13.92
C ARG A 59 -5.89 -12.31 14.52
N ARG A 60 -7.05 -12.37 13.84
CA ARG A 60 -8.11 -13.32 14.12
C ARG A 60 -8.03 -14.45 13.09
N SER A 61 -7.81 -15.67 13.55
CA SER A 61 -7.93 -16.87 12.71
C SER A 61 -9.11 -17.69 13.20
N SER A 62 -10.06 -17.97 12.31
CA SER A 62 -11.13 -18.94 12.56
C SER A 62 -10.79 -20.20 11.78
N GLN A 63 -10.53 -21.29 12.48
CA GLN A 63 -10.43 -22.61 11.87
C GLN A 63 -11.83 -23.24 11.86
N PHE A 64 -12.29 -23.65 10.67
CA PHE A 64 -13.55 -24.36 10.50
C PHE A 64 -13.24 -25.82 10.20
N GLU A 65 -13.87 -26.74 10.93
CA GLU A 65 -13.94 -28.14 10.54
C GLU A 65 -15.40 -28.49 10.23
N LEU A 66 -15.59 -29.26 9.15
CA LEU A 66 -16.87 -29.83 8.79
C LEU A 66 -17.01 -31.16 9.54
N ASN A 67 -17.89 -31.19 10.53
CA ASN A 67 -18.23 -32.44 11.20
C ASN A 67 -19.11 -33.33 10.28
N PRO A 68 -19.21 -34.66 10.53
CA PRO A 68 -20.02 -35.58 9.73
C PRO A 68 -21.51 -35.21 9.66
N SER A 69 -21.98 -34.36 10.58
CA SER A 69 -23.34 -33.84 10.68
C SER A 69 -23.61 -32.62 9.76
N ARG A 70 -22.62 -32.18 8.96
CA ARG A 70 -22.67 -30.95 8.15
C ARG A 70 -22.94 -29.66 8.95
N GLN A 71 -22.59 -29.65 10.23
CA GLN A 71 -22.59 -28.43 11.02
C GLN A 71 -21.17 -27.85 11.04
N LEU A 72 -21.06 -26.56 10.74
CA LEU A 72 -19.81 -25.81 10.91
C LEU A 72 -19.61 -25.56 12.40
N GLU A 73 -18.60 -26.19 12.98
CA GLU A 73 -18.20 -25.95 14.36
C GLU A 73 -16.91 -25.11 14.36
N VAL A 74 -16.94 -23.96 15.04
CA VAL A 74 -15.76 -23.12 15.20
C VAL A 74 -14.96 -23.69 16.38
N LEU A 75 -13.82 -24.32 16.08
CA LEU A 75 -13.05 -25.07 17.07
C LEU A 75 -12.16 -24.19 17.96
N ASP A 76 -11.71 -23.04 17.48
CA ASP A 76 -10.74 -22.23 18.22
C ASP A 76 -10.79 -20.74 17.81
N HIS A 77 -10.94 -19.86 18.79
CA HIS A 77 -10.79 -18.41 18.63
C HIS A 77 -9.40 -18.01 19.11
N ARG A 78 -8.39 -18.12 18.23
CA ARG A 78 -7.06 -17.57 18.54
C ARG A 78 -6.99 -16.12 18.09
N GLU A 79 -7.05 -15.23 19.06
CA GLU A 79 -6.58 -13.85 18.90
C GLU A 79 -5.08 -13.82 19.18
N GLU A 80 -4.28 -13.60 18.14
CA GLU A 80 -2.84 -13.43 18.30
C GLU A 80 -2.48 -11.96 18.13
N LEU A 81 -1.95 -11.34 19.19
CA LEU A 81 -1.33 -10.02 19.09
C LEU A 81 -0.09 -10.13 18.21
N LYS A 82 -0.12 -9.47 17.05
CA LYS A 82 0.96 -9.46 16.06
C LYS A 82 1.86 -8.25 16.19
N GLY A 83 1.46 -7.22 16.92
CA GLY A 83 2.24 -6.00 17.08
C GLY A 83 1.39 -4.81 17.46
N TYR A 84 1.90 -3.63 17.16
CA TYR A 84 1.25 -2.36 17.47
C TYR A 84 1.27 -1.42 16.28
N ARG A 85 0.24 -0.58 16.21
CA ARG A 85 0.18 0.58 15.34
C ARG A 85 0.27 1.81 16.22
N PHE A 86 1.27 2.64 15.98
CA PHE A 86 1.49 3.91 16.67
C PHE A 86 1.08 5.04 15.72
N ILE A 87 0.29 5.99 16.19
CA ILE A 87 -0.37 7.00 15.36
C ILE A 87 0.01 8.39 15.88
N SER A 88 0.27 9.32 14.97
CA SER A 88 0.50 10.73 15.28
C SER A 88 -0.73 11.37 15.91
N ASP A 89 -0.53 12.46 16.64
CA ASP A 89 -1.59 13.24 17.28
C ASP A 89 -2.65 13.74 16.28
N ASP A 90 -2.21 14.16 15.10
CA ASP A 90 -3.06 14.62 13.99
C ASP A 90 -3.72 13.48 13.19
N ASN A 91 -3.47 12.22 13.54
CA ASN A 91 -3.93 11.02 12.85
C ASN A 91 -3.50 10.92 11.36
N LYS A 92 -2.52 11.71 10.93
CA LYS A 92 -2.04 11.71 9.54
C LYS A 92 -0.93 10.72 9.27
N LYS A 93 -0.26 10.22 10.31
CA LYS A 93 0.82 9.25 10.18
C LYS A 93 0.57 8.07 11.09
N ALA A 94 0.95 6.89 10.61
CA ALA A 94 1.01 5.72 11.46
C ALA A 94 2.23 4.88 11.13
N VAL A 95 2.90 4.36 12.16
CA VAL A 95 3.93 3.35 12.03
C VAL A 95 3.45 2.06 12.68
N GLN A 96 3.69 0.94 12.03
CA GLN A 96 3.32 -0.38 12.49
C GLN A 96 4.57 -1.22 12.65
N TYR A 97 4.77 -1.73 13.85
CA TYR A 97 5.78 -2.74 14.13
C TYR A 97 5.05 -4.04 14.47
N ARG A 98 5.33 -5.08 13.68
CA ARG A 98 4.71 -6.39 13.79
C ARG A 98 5.77 -7.46 13.95
N LEU A 99 5.41 -8.64 14.45
CA LEU A 99 6.30 -9.80 14.51
C LEU A 99 6.71 -10.33 13.12
N ASP A 100 6.03 -9.87 12.07
CA ASP A 100 6.20 -10.26 10.68
C ASP A 100 6.45 -9.07 9.73
N GLY A 101 6.72 -7.87 10.27
CA GLY A 101 7.07 -6.76 9.41
C GLY A 101 6.89 -5.36 9.99
N PHE A 102 7.03 -4.41 9.07
CA PHE A 102 6.98 -2.98 9.29
C PHE A 102 6.04 -2.34 8.28
N THR A 103 5.26 -1.35 8.68
CA THR A 103 4.57 -0.45 7.75
C THR A 103 4.68 0.98 8.23
N PHE A 104 4.89 1.91 7.29
CA PHE A 104 4.68 3.32 7.54
C PHE A 104 3.58 3.85 6.60
N ASN A 105 2.59 4.53 7.16
CA ASN A 105 1.45 5.11 6.49
C ASN A 105 1.51 6.64 6.63
N LEU A 106 1.31 7.36 5.52
CA LEU A 106 1.13 8.81 5.46
C LEU A 106 -0.18 9.12 4.74
N LEU A 107 -1.15 9.64 5.48
CA LEU A 107 -2.39 10.17 4.93
C LEU A 107 -2.19 11.58 4.38
N GLU A 108 -3.16 12.06 3.60
CA GLU A 108 -3.15 13.43 3.09
C GLU A 108 -3.00 14.47 4.23
N PRO A 109 -2.19 15.53 4.04
CA PRO A 109 -1.55 15.93 2.78
C PRO A 109 -0.22 15.19 2.51
N TYR A 110 -0.13 14.52 1.36
CA TYR A 110 1.12 13.97 0.86
C TYR A 110 1.99 15.11 0.30
N SER A 111 3.25 15.20 0.73
CA SER A 111 4.15 16.31 0.35
C SER A 111 5.10 15.93 -0.80
N LYS A 112 6.14 15.17 -0.51
CA LYS A 112 7.18 14.76 -1.46
C LYS A 112 7.72 13.39 -1.11
N TRP A 113 8.15 12.68 -2.14
CA TRP A 113 8.76 11.36 -2.01
C TRP A 113 9.96 11.34 -1.06
N ASP A 114 10.88 12.29 -1.18
CA ASP A 114 12.09 12.28 -0.37
C ASP A 114 11.82 12.42 1.14
N HIS A 115 10.83 13.24 1.52
CA HIS A 115 10.42 13.35 2.92
C HIS A 115 9.75 12.06 3.42
N PHE A 116 8.83 11.50 2.62
CA PHE A 116 8.14 10.26 2.95
C PHE A 116 9.12 9.09 3.11
N LYS A 117 10.06 8.94 2.17
CA LYS A 117 11.12 7.92 2.20
C LYS A 117 12.07 8.11 3.38
N ALA A 118 12.52 9.35 3.64
CA ALA A 118 13.45 9.64 4.74
C ALA A 118 12.84 9.29 6.11
N GLU A 119 11.58 9.66 6.33
CA GLU A 119 10.87 9.35 7.57
C GLU A 119 10.61 7.84 7.71
N ALA A 120 10.21 7.16 6.64
CA ALA A 120 10.06 5.70 6.63
C ALA A 120 11.37 5.00 6.98
N LYS A 121 12.50 5.50 6.46
CA LYS A 121 13.83 4.96 6.74
C LYS A 121 14.24 5.12 8.20
N GLU A 122 14.05 6.31 8.77
CA GLU A 122 14.30 6.54 10.20
C GLU A 122 13.50 5.56 11.08
N LEU A 123 12.22 5.37 10.76
CA LEU A 123 11.32 4.47 11.50
C LEU A 123 11.65 2.99 11.28
N TRP A 124 12.12 2.62 10.10
CA TRP A 124 12.65 1.29 9.81
C TRP A 124 13.94 1.03 10.59
N ASP A 125 14.86 1.99 10.62
CA ASP A 125 16.14 1.87 11.34
C ASP A 125 15.88 1.59 12.84
N LEU A 126 14.87 2.22 13.46
CA LEU A 126 14.42 1.88 14.82
C LEU A 126 13.92 0.42 14.96
N TYR A 127 13.20 -0.09 13.96
CA TYR A 127 12.72 -1.47 13.95
C TYR A 127 13.90 -2.46 13.82
N THR A 128 14.94 -2.11 13.07
CA THR A 128 16.12 -2.97 12.93
C THR A 128 16.89 -3.20 14.24
N GLU A 129 16.71 -2.33 15.24
CA GLU A 129 17.32 -2.51 16.57
C GLU A 129 16.78 -3.73 17.34
N ILE A 130 15.57 -4.19 17.02
CA ILE A 130 14.90 -5.27 17.77
C ILE A 130 14.74 -6.56 16.99
N ILE A 131 14.93 -6.55 15.66
CA ILE A 131 14.85 -7.75 14.84
C ILE A 131 16.18 -8.53 14.88
N PRO A 132 16.15 -9.87 14.72
CA PRO A 132 17.37 -10.67 14.62
C PRO A 132 18.28 -10.24 13.48
N GLU A 133 19.58 -10.44 13.65
CA GLU A 133 20.56 -10.06 12.63
C GLU A 133 20.42 -10.79 11.29
N ASN A 134 19.84 -11.99 11.29
CA ASN A 134 19.64 -12.84 10.12
C ASN A 134 18.19 -12.79 9.60
N THR A 135 17.51 -11.65 9.80
CA THR A 135 16.11 -11.48 9.39
C THR A 135 15.98 -11.48 7.87
N ILE A 136 15.10 -12.33 7.35
CA ILE A 136 14.82 -12.44 5.92
C ILE A 136 13.68 -11.50 5.54
N ILE A 137 13.90 -10.64 4.55
CA ILE A 137 12.84 -9.86 3.90
C ILE A 137 12.12 -10.76 2.91
N GLN A 138 10.78 -10.77 2.98
CA GLN A 138 9.89 -11.56 2.13
C GLN A 138 9.21 -10.72 1.04
N LYS A 139 8.88 -9.47 1.37
CA LYS A 139 8.21 -8.53 0.47
C LYS A 139 8.58 -7.09 0.84
N ILE A 140 8.86 -6.28 -0.17
CA ILE A 140 8.94 -4.81 -0.05
C ILE A 140 7.81 -4.25 -0.90
N GLY A 141 6.96 -3.42 -0.33
CA GLY A 141 5.77 -2.84 -0.96
C GLY A 141 5.75 -1.32 -0.85
N LEU A 142 5.24 -0.70 -1.90
CA LEU A 142 4.97 0.72 -2.01
C LEU A 142 3.57 0.88 -2.60
N ARG A 143 2.65 1.45 -1.83
CA ARG A 143 1.26 1.61 -2.24
C ARG A 143 0.79 3.04 -2.13
N TYR A 144 0.02 3.47 -3.12
CA TYR A 144 -0.64 4.78 -3.17
C TYR A 144 -2.12 4.58 -3.43
N ILE A 145 -2.93 5.00 -2.46
CA ILE A 145 -4.38 5.05 -2.58
C ILE A 145 -4.74 6.45 -3.06
N ASN A 146 -5.24 6.53 -4.29
CA ASN A 146 -5.69 7.79 -4.88
C ASN A 146 -7.22 7.82 -4.89
N ARG A 147 -7.81 9.00 -4.70
CA ARG A 147 -9.25 9.23 -4.87
C ARG A 147 -9.48 10.40 -5.80
N PHE A 148 -10.10 10.14 -6.94
CA PHE A 148 -10.48 11.14 -7.92
C PHE A 148 -11.94 11.55 -7.73
N GLU A 149 -12.19 12.86 -7.71
CA GLU A 149 -13.53 13.44 -7.77
C GLU A 149 -13.89 13.68 -9.23
N VAL A 150 -14.52 12.71 -9.88
CA VAL A 150 -14.82 12.80 -11.32
C VAL A 150 -16.19 13.46 -11.51
N PRO A 151 -16.31 14.54 -12.29
CA PRO A 151 -17.62 15.09 -12.63
C PRO A 151 -18.52 14.02 -13.26
N PHE A 152 -19.80 13.99 -12.88
CA PHE A 152 -20.75 13.00 -13.37
C PHE A 152 -20.68 12.86 -14.89
N THR A 153 -20.48 11.63 -15.35
CA THR A 153 -20.39 11.29 -16.77
C THR A 153 -20.98 9.91 -17.00
N LYS A 154 -21.57 9.71 -18.19
CA LYS A 154 -21.98 8.38 -18.65
C LYS A 154 -20.81 7.58 -19.21
N ASN A 155 -19.64 8.20 -19.40
CA ASN A 155 -18.49 7.60 -20.07
C ASN A 155 -17.21 7.81 -19.25
N LEU A 156 -16.96 6.94 -18.28
CA LEU A 156 -15.73 6.96 -17.49
C LEU A 156 -14.45 6.74 -18.33
N LYS A 157 -14.56 6.19 -19.56
CA LYS A 157 -13.42 6.02 -20.48
C LYS A 157 -12.81 7.36 -20.94
N GLU A 158 -13.53 8.47 -20.77
CA GLU A 158 -12.97 9.81 -20.98
C GLU A 158 -11.90 10.17 -19.95
N TYR A 159 -11.91 9.52 -18.79
CA TYR A 159 -11.03 9.79 -17.65
C TYR A 159 -10.00 8.68 -17.45
N PHE A 160 -10.41 7.41 -17.54
CA PHE A 160 -9.54 6.27 -17.30
C PHE A 160 -9.41 5.38 -18.53
N LYS A 161 -8.19 4.94 -18.81
CA LYS A 161 -7.84 4.01 -19.89
C LYS A 161 -7.92 2.56 -19.44
N THR A 162 -7.88 2.32 -18.13
CA THR A 162 -8.06 1.01 -17.50
C THR A 162 -9.46 0.95 -16.90
N LEU A 163 -10.40 0.33 -17.60
CA LEU A 163 -11.78 0.13 -17.12
C LEU A 163 -12.29 -1.22 -17.62
N PRO A 164 -13.23 -1.86 -16.90
CA PRO A 164 -13.86 -3.09 -17.39
C PRO A 164 -14.60 -2.79 -18.70
N GLU A 165 -14.29 -3.57 -19.74
CA GLU A 165 -15.01 -3.49 -20.99
C GLU A 165 -16.39 -4.15 -20.86
N ILE A 166 -17.43 -3.42 -21.25
CA ILE A 166 -18.81 -3.89 -21.21
C ILE A 166 -19.24 -4.24 -22.64
N ALA A 167 -19.96 -5.36 -22.80
CA ALA A 167 -20.52 -5.79 -24.07
C ALA A 167 -21.40 -4.70 -24.72
N THR A 168 -21.29 -4.53 -26.04
CA THR A 168 -21.84 -3.41 -26.82
C THR A 168 -23.37 -3.34 -26.85
N GLU A 169 -24.07 -4.41 -26.50
CA GLU A 169 -25.53 -4.51 -26.60
C GLU A 169 -26.25 -4.16 -25.29
N ILE A 170 -25.50 -3.88 -24.21
CA ILE A 170 -26.08 -3.52 -22.92
C ILE A 170 -26.07 -1.98 -22.82
N PRO A 171 -27.22 -1.30 -22.71
CA PRO A 171 -27.23 0.10 -22.29
C PRO A 171 -26.82 0.14 -20.82
N TYR A 172 -25.61 0.64 -20.52
CA TYR A 172 -25.09 0.71 -19.16
C TYR A 172 -24.68 2.12 -18.77
N ILE A 173 -24.79 2.38 -17.47
CA ILE A 173 -24.06 3.41 -16.75
C ILE A 173 -23.44 2.67 -15.57
N TYR A 174 -22.17 2.93 -15.27
CA TYR A 174 -21.55 2.33 -14.09
C TYR A 174 -22.25 2.85 -12.84
N SER A 175 -23.03 2.00 -12.16
CA SER A 175 -23.56 2.29 -10.82
C SER A 175 -22.53 1.93 -9.75
N ASN A 176 -21.81 0.83 -9.96
CA ASN A 176 -20.67 0.39 -9.16
C ASN A 176 -19.78 -0.52 -10.02
N PHE A 177 -18.49 -0.59 -9.72
CA PHE A 177 -17.60 -1.65 -10.18
C PHE A 177 -16.41 -1.81 -9.23
N LEU A 178 -15.79 -2.99 -9.27
CA LEU A 178 -14.49 -3.25 -8.67
C LEU A 178 -13.66 -4.06 -9.68
N MET A 179 -12.52 -3.53 -10.08
CA MET A 179 -11.57 -4.17 -10.99
C MET A 179 -10.21 -4.27 -10.31
N ARG A 180 -9.54 -5.42 -10.45
CA ARG A 180 -8.19 -5.65 -9.96
C ARG A 180 -7.33 -6.21 -11.08
N ILE A 181 -6.26 -5.52 -11.44
CA ILE A 181 -5.34 -5.91 -12.52
C ILE A 181 -3.95 -6.14 -11.93
N GLY A 182 -3.38 -7.32 -12.16
CA GLY A 182 -2.00 -7.63 -11.82
C GLY A 182 -1.05 -7.30 -12.97
N PHE A 183 0.03 -6.59 -12.68
CA PHE A 183 1.12 -6.29 -13.58
C PHE A 183 2.41 -6.96 -13.09
N TYR A 184 3.27 -7.32 -14.03
CA TYR A 184 4.59 -7.87 -13.77
C TYR A 184 5.59 -7.23 -14.73
N ASP A 185 6.64 -6.59 -14.19
CA ASP A 185 7.78 -6.10 -14.96
C ASP A 185 8.94 -7.09 -14.85
N GLU A 186 9.18 -7.82 -15.93
CA GLU A 186 10.27 -8.79 -16.03
C GLU A 186 11.67 -8.16 -15.84
N LYS A 187 11.85 -6.88 -16.18
CA LYS A 187 13.16 -6.23 -16.13
C LYS A 187 13.63 -5.99 -14.70
N THR A 188 12.73 -5.53 -13.85
CA THR A 188 13.00 -5.24 -12.43
C THR A 188 12.54 -6.38 -11.51
N ASN A 189 11.85 -7.39 -12.04
CA ASN A 189 11.17 -8.43 -11.28
C ASN A 189 10.22 -7.85 -10.21
N THR A 190 9.54 -6.75 -10.57
CA THR A 190 8.55 -6.10 -9.71
C THR A 190 7.14 -6.46 -10.16
N LYS A 191 6.21 -6.47 -9.21
CA LYS A 191 4.80 -6.72 -9.44
C LYS A 191 4.01 -5.50 -9.02
N ALA A 192 2.84 -5.31 -9.59
CA ALA A 192 1.90 -4.31 -9.09
C ALA A 192 0.46 -4.79 -9.21
N ILE A 193 -0.40 -4.32 -8.32
CA ILE A 193 -1.84 -4.51 -8.42
C ILE A 193 -2.48 -3.14 -8.51
N LEU A 194 -3.20 -2.89 -9.60
CA LEU A 194 -4.10 -1.77 -9.73
C LEU A 194 -5.50 -2.21 -9.30
N THR A 195 -6.05 -1.55 -8.30
CA THR A 195 -7.45 -1.69 -7.90
C THR A 195 -8.19 -0.41 -8.26
N GLU A 196 -9.26 -0.54 -9.04
CA GLU A 196 -10.13 0.56 -9.43
C GLU A 196 -11.56 0.26 -9.02
N MET A 197 -12.22 1.21 -8.37
CA MET A 197 -13.61 1.08 -7.96
C MET A 197 -14.30 2.43 -7.84
N ILE A 198 -15.63 2.41 -7.99
CA ILE A 198 -16.48 3.51 -7.54
C ILE A 198 -16.57 3.42 -6.02
N ASP A 199 -16.19 4.49 -5.34
CA ASP A 199 -16.35 4.62 -3.88
C ASP A 199 -17.81 4.93 -3.53
N GLU A 200 -18.17 4.85 -2.24
CA GLU A 200 -19.49 5.28 -1.81
C GLU A 200 -19.73 6.74 -2.21
N GLN A 201 -20.81 6.97 -2.98
CA GLN A 201 -21.23 8.33 -3.31
C GLN A 201 -21.68 9.01 -2.02
N GLU A 202 -20.97 10.07 -1.62
CA GLU A 202 -21.54 11.07 -0.72
C GLU A 202 -22.80 11.67 -1.40
N ASP A 203 -23.63 12.41 -0.64
CA ASP A 203 -24.87 13.06 -1.13
C ASP A 203 -24.64 14.15 -2.22
N THR A 204 -23.54 14.07 -2.98
CA THR A 204 -23.18 14.89 -4.12
C THR A 204 -23.54 14.16 -5.44
N PRO A 205 -24.73 14.38 -6.00
CA PRO A 205 -25.20 13.67 -7.21
C PRO A 205 -24.36 13.96 -8.47
N ASP A 206 -23.53 15.00 -8.44
CA ASP A 206 -22.74 15.47 -9.58
C ASP A 206 -21.29 14.94 -9.60
N ILE A 207 -20.90 14.10 -8.65
CA ILE A 207 -19.54 13.56 -8.53
C ILE A 207 -19.58 12.03 -8.46
N ILE A 208 -18.68 11.39 -9.21
CA ILE A 208 -18.40 9.96 -9.14
C ILE A 208 -17.01 9.81 -8.47
N PRO A 209 -16.95 9.42 -7.19
CA PRO A 209 -15.69 9.19 -6.52
C PRO A 209 -15.07 7.89 -7.02
N ILE A 210 -13.83 7.96 -7.50
CA ILE A 210 -13.09 6.78 -8.00
C ILE A 210 -11.87 6.55 -7.14
N ILE A 211 -11.80 5.39 -6.49
CA ILE A 211 -10.56 4.89 -5.89
C ILE A 211 -9.68 4.31 -6.98
N PHE A 212 -8.44 4.80 -7.03
CA PHE A 212 -7.39 4.34 -7.92
C PHE A 212 -6.16 3.96 -7.08
N ASP A 213 -6.12 2.71 -6.68
CA ASP A 213 -5.16 2.17 -5.72
C ASP A 213 -4.10 1.33 -6.43
N ILE A 214 -2.83 1.72 -6.29
CA ILE A 214 -1.70 1.01 -6.90
C ILE A 214 -0.81 0.47 -5.78
N ASP A 215 -0.74 -0.85 -5.66
CA ASP A 215 0.17 -1.59 -4.76
C ASP A 215 1.31 -2.18 -5.60
N ALA A 216 2.48 -1.53 -5.63
CA ALA A 216 3.68 -2.04 -6.29
C ALA A 216 4.58 -2.74 -5.26
N PHE A 217 5.10 -3.92 -5.59
CA PHE A 217 5.91 -4.69 -4.66
C PHE A 217 6.95 -5.59 -5.33
N TYR A 218 7.95 -5.93 -4.53
CA TYR A 218 9.03 -6.84 -4.85
C TYR A 218 9.02 -8.00 -3.86
N GLU A 219 8.93 -9.23 -4.35
CA GLU A 219 8.99 -10.44 -3.52
C GLU A 219 10.40 -11.00 -3.56
N CYS A 220 10.93 -11.35 -2.38
CA CYS A 220 12.28 -11.87 -2.23
C CYS A 220 12.39 -12.81 -1.03
N GLN A 221 13.56 -13.40 -0.87
CA GLN A 221 13.97 -14.14 0.33
C GLN A 221 15.44 -13.80 0.58
N ILE A 222 15.69 -12.58 1.04
CA ILE A 222 17.03 -12.01 1.18
C ILE A 222 17.20 -11.45 2.59
N ASP A 223 18.36 -11.70 3.20
CA ASP A 223 18.72 -11.09 4.47
C ASP A 223 18.65 -9.56 4.36
N TYR A 224 18.02 -8.90 5.33
CA TYR A 224 17.83 -7.45 5.31
C TYR A 224 19.15 -6.66 5.26
N LYS A 225 20.28 -7.24 5.70
CA LYS A 225 21.62 -6.64 5.60
C LYS A 225 22.25 -6.76 4.21
N HIS A 226 21.67 -7.56 3.32
CA HIS A 226 22.17 -7.86 1.98
C HIS A 226 21.24 -7.38 0.86
N ILE A 227 20.25 -6.55 1.19
CA ILE A 227 19.26 -6.01 0.26
C ILE A 227 19.19 -4.49 0.37
N GLU A 228 19.26 -3.83 -0.80
CA GLU A 228 19.12 -2.38 -0.91
C GLU A 228 17.62 -2.01 -0.95
N ILE A 229 16.95 -2.05 0.21
CA ILE A 229 15.50 -1.82 0.35
C ILE A 229 15.07 -0.50 -0.32
N TRP A 230 15.87 0.56 -0.12
CA TRP A 230 15.53 1.91 -0.57
C TRP A 230 15.70 2.10 -2.07
N ASP A 231 16.65 1.38 -2.69
CA ASP A 231 16.80 1.36 -4.15
C ASP A 231 15.63 0.60 -4.79
N ILE A 232 15.21 -0.52 -4.19
CA ILE A 232 14.02 -1.25 -4.63
C ILE A 232 12.78 -0.35 -4.55
N LEU A 233 12.64 0.44 -3.48
CA LEU A 233 11.52 1.38 -3.36
C LEU A 233 11.53 2.48 -4.44
N GLU A 234 12.68 2.89 -4.95
CA GLU A 234 12.76 3.79 -6.12
C GLU A 234 12.25 3.09 -7.39
N ASP A 235 12.65 1.84 -7.62
CA ASP A 235 12.17 1.06 -8.76
C ASP A 235 10.64 0.86 -8.69
N LEU A 236 10.12 0.52 -7.50
CA LEU A 236 8.67 0.41 -7.27
C LEU A 236 7.95 1.74 -7.51
N ARG A 237 8.57 2.87 -7.14
CA ARG A 237 8.00 4.20 -7.40
C ARG A 237 7.93 4.50 -8.89
N VAL A 238 8.98 4.19 -9.64
CA VAL A 238 9.00 4.36 -11.10
C VAL A 238 7.89 3.52 -11.74
N PHE A 239 7.80 2.23 -11.38
CA PHE A 239 6.81 1.33 -11.95
C PHE A 239 5.37 1.76 -11.61
N LYS A 240 5.11 2.12 -10.34
CA LYS A 240 3.81 2.67 -9.92
C LYS A 240 3.47 3.97 -10.65
N ASN A 241 4.45 4.84 -10.91
CA ASN A 241 4.22 6.07 -11.66
C ASN A 241 3.90 5.78 -13.13
N GLU A 242 4.58 4.81 -13.74
CA GLU A 242 4.26 4.37 -15.08
C GLU A 242 2.81 3.91 -15.19
N ILE A 243 2.35 3.05 -14.27
CA ILE A 243 0.97 2.58 -14.22
C ILE A 243 0.01 3.77 -14.08
N PHE A 244 0.21 4.63 -13.08
CA PHE A 244 -0.65 5.80 -12.86
C PHE A 244 -0.79 6.67 -14.12
N HIS A 245 0.34 7.10 -14.70
CA HIS A 245 0.33 8.04 -15.83
C HIS A 245 -0.17 7.42 -17.13
N LYS A 246 0.05 6.11 -17.34
CA LYS A 246 -0.44 5.40 -18.53
C LYS A 246 -1.90 4.99 -18.43
N SER A 247 -2.44 4.84 -17.21
CA SER A 247 -3.84 4.49 -16.96
C SER A 247 -4.81 5.66 -17.00
N ILE A 248 -4.35 6.91 -16.86
CA ILE A 248 -5.24 8.09 -16.90
C ILE A 248 -5.17 8.85 -18.24
N THR A 249 -6.24 9.55 -18.59
CA THR A 249 -6.31 10.45 -19.76
C THR A 249 -5.81 11.86 -19.41
N GLU A 250 -5.62 12.72 -20.43
CA GLU A 250 -5.34 14.14 -20.19
C GLU A 250 -6.48 14.84 -19.42
N LYS A 251 -7.74 14.46 -19.69
CA LYS A 251 -8.91 14.99 -18.97
C LYS A 251 -8.85 14.71 -17.47
N THR A 252 -8.37 13.54 -17.07
CA THR A 252 -8.14 13.23 -15.64
C THR A 252 -7.00 14.03 -15.05
N LYS A 253 -5.91 14.25 -15.81
CA LYS A 253 -4.80 15.09 -15.34
C LYS A 253 -5.27 16.52 -15.07
N GLU A 254 -6.15 17.07 -15.90
CA GLU A 254 -6.72 18.42 -15.69
C GLU A 254 -7.46 18.56 -14.35
N LEU A 255 -8.06 17.49 -13.81
CA LEU A 255 -8.71 17.51 -12.50
C LEU A 255 -7.72 17.75 -11.34
N ILE A 256 -6.48 17.30 -11.50
CA ILE A 256 -5.47 17.23 -10.43
C ILE A 256 -4.25 18.15 -10.66
N ARG A 257 -4.18 18.81 -11.82
CA ARG A 257 -3.15 19.78 -12.17
C ARG A 257 -3.13 21.00 -11.23
#